data_AF-A0A0G1XVV1-F1
#
_entry.id   AF-A0A0G1XVV1-F1
#
_cell.length_a   1.000
_cell.length_b   1.000
_cell.length_c   1.000
_cell.angle_alpha   90.00
_cell.angle_beta   90.00
_cell.angle_gamma   90.00
#
_symmetry.space_group_name_H-M   'P 1'
#
loop_
_entity.id
_entity.type
_entity.pdbx_description
1 polymer ?
#
loop_
_entity_poly.entity_id
_entity_poly.type
_entity_poly.pdbx_seq_one_letter_code
_entity_poly.pdbx_strand_id
1 'polypeptide(L)'
;MARDETIKLRQSKLKKLFLEQLKRTPTIEQSCHKVGVTRMTVRRWRKASERFDQEVENSIREGHTLVSDIAESHVFSYIGQG
;
A
#
# COMPACT_ATOMS: atom_id res chain seq x y z
N MET A 1 -15.36 -27.29 0.84
CA MET A 1 -14.37 -26.28 0.41
C MET A 1 -13.06 -26.58 1.10
N ALA A 2 -11.99 -26.80 0.33
CA ALA A 2 -10.70 -27.23 0.88
C ALA A 2 -10.04 -26.09 1.65
N ARG A 3 -9.51 -26.39 2.84
CA ARG A 3 -8.86 -25.44 3.78
C ARG A 3 -7.79 -24.55 3.13
N ASP A 4 -7.14 -25.05 2.09
CA ASP A 4 -6.12 -24.36 1.31
C ASP A 4 -6.68 -23.15 0.51
N GLU A 5 -7.88 -23.29 -0.03
CA GLU A 5 -8.52 -22.26 -0.87
C GLU A 5 -8.93 -21.04 -0.04
N THR A 6 -9.44 -21.26 1.17
CA THR A 6 -9.78 -20.21 2.13
C THR A 6 -8.54 -19.39 2.54
N ILE A 7 -7.39 -20.05 2.71
CA ILE A 7 -6.13 -19.39 3.06
C ILE A 7 -5.64 -18.51 1.90
N LYS A 8 -5.66 -19.05 0.67
CA LYS A 8 -5.29 -18.29 -0.55
C LYS A 8 -6.17 -17.06 -0.74
N LEU A 9 -7.49 -17.20 -0.56
CA LEU A 9 -8.43 -16.09 -0.67
C LEU A 9 -8.13 -15.00 0.36
N ARG A 10 -7.87 -15.37 1.62
CA ARG A 10 -7.52 -14.42 2.68
C ARG A 10 -6.22 -13.68 2.36
N GLN A 11 -5.19 -14.38 1.91
CA GLN A 11 -3.92 -13.76 1.53
C GLN A 11 -4.08 -12.80 0.35
N SER A 12 -4.87 -13.18 -0.66
CA SER A 12 -5.16 -12.30 -1.81
C SER A 12 -5.84 -11.00 -1.38
N LYS A 13 -6.84 -11.10 -0.49
CA LYS A 13 -7.51 -9.92 0.08
C LYS A 13 -6.55 -9.02 0.85
N LEU A 14 -5.68 -9.60 1.69
CA LEU A 14 -4.68 -8.83 2.45
C LEU A 14 -3.66 -8.14 1.53
N LYS A 15 -3.21 -8.82 0.47
CA LYS A 15 -2.32 -8.23 -0.54
C LYS A 15 -2.97 -7.02 -1.22
N LYS A 16 -4.23 -7.16 -1.63
CA LYS A 16 -4.98 -6.06 -2.26
C LYS A 16 -5.13 -4.86 -1.31
N LEU A 17 -5.59 -5.12 -0.09
CA LEU A 17 -5.73 -4.08 0.95
C LEU A 17 -4.39 -3.38 1.24
N PHE A 18 -3.29 -4.13 1.26
CA PHE A 18 -1.95 -3.58 1.46
C PHE A 18 -1.52 -2.62 0.33
N LEU A 19 -1.75 -2.99 -0.93
CA LEU A 19 -1.48 -2.11 -2.07
C LEU A 19 -2.36 -0.85 -2.02
N GLU A 20 -3.65 -0.99 -1.73
CA GLU A 20 -4.57 0.15 -1.59
C GLU A 20 -4.14 1.12 -0.47
N GLN A 21 -3.65 0.60 0.66
CA GLN A 21 -3.11 1.44 1.73
C GLN A 21 -1.80 2.13 1.32
N LEU A 22 -0.93 1.46 0.58
CA LEU A 22 0.33 2.06 0.09
C LEU A 22 0.11 3.26 -0.82
N LYS A 23 -0.91 3.21 -1.68
CA LYS A 23 -1.30 4.34 -2.52
C LYS A 23 -1.78 5.56 -1.73
N ARG A 24 -2.22 5.39 -0.49
CA ARG A 24 -2.64 6.50 0.39
C ARG A 24 -1.56 6.92 1.38
N THR A 25 -0.73 5.98 1.79
CA THR A 25 0.34 6.17 2.76
C THR A 25 1.55 5.41 2.23
N PRO A 26 2.46 6.06 1.48
CA PRO A 26 3.61 5.42 0.80
C PRO A 26 4.72 5.03 1.79
N THR A 27 4.33 4.37 2.88
CA THR A 27 5.21 3.85 3.92
C THR A 27 4.81 2.42 4.22
N ILE A 28 5.74 1.49 3.99
CA ILE A 28 5.53 0.05 4.22
C ILE A 28 5.10 -0.22 5.67
N GLU A 29 5.72 0.44 6.65
CA GLU A 29 5.41 0.23 8.09
C GLU A 29 3.98 0.60 8.44
N GLN A 30 3.55 1.80 8.06
CA GLN A 30 2.21 2.31 8.32
C GLN A 30 1.15 1.48 7.59
N SER A 31 1.40 1.12 6.33
CA SER A 31 0.52 0.25 5.56
C SER A 31 0.41 -1.16 6.15
N CYS A 32 1.52 -1.72 6.64
CA CYS A 32 1.52 -3.00 7.36
C CYS A 32 0.66 -2.93 8.62
N HIS A 33 0.81 -1.88 9.42
CA HIS A 33 0.05 -1.68 10.66
C HIS A 33 -1.45 -1.52 10.38
N LYS A 34 -1.82 -0.70 9.39
CA LYS A 34 -3.23 -0.47 9.01
C LYS A 34 -3.93 -1.73 8.48
N VAL A 35 -3.23 -2.57 7.74
CA VAL A 35 -3.80 -3.82 7.17
C VAL A 35 -3.73 -4.99 8.16
N GLY A 36 -2.95 -4.87 9.24
CA GLY A 36 -2.76 -5.93 10.21
C GLY A 36 -1.86 -7.06 9.69
N VAL A 37 -0.85 -6.72 8.88
CA VAL A 37 0.14 -7.66 8.35
C VAL A 37 1.54 -7.29 8.82
N THR A 38 2.38 -8.30 9.09
CA THR A 38 3.76 -8.02 9.48
C THR A 38 4.63 -7.69 8.26
N ARG A 39 5.66 -6.87 8.46
CA ARG A 39 6.68 -6.61 7.42
C ARG A 39 7.32 -7.88 6.89
N MET A 40 7.50 -8.89 7.74
CA MET A 40 8.08 -10.18 7.32
C MET A 40 7.16 -10.91 6.33
N THR A 41 5.84 -10.88 6.56
CA THR A 41 4.85 -11.45 5.65
C THR A 41 4.88 -10.76 4.29
N VAL A 42 4.91 -9.42 4.27
CA VAL A 42 4.99 -8.65 3.02
C VAL A 42 6.29 -8.95 2.27
N ARG A 43 7.44 -8.99 2.97
CA ARG A 43 8.73 -9.37 2.35
C ARG A 43 8.69 -10.76 1.73
N ARG A 44 8.04 -11.74 2.38
CA ARG A 44 7.85 -13.08 1.81
C ARG A 44 7.00 -13.04 0.54
N TRP A 45 5.92 -12.26 0.52
CA TRP A 45 5.08 -12.11 -0.68
C TRP A 45 5.84 -11.48 -1.85
N ARG A 46 6.64 -10.44 -1.58
CA ARG A 46 7.50 -9.77 -2.54
C ARG A 46 8.54 -10.74 -3.12
N LYS A 47 9.25 -11.48 -2.26
CA LYS A 47 10.21 -12.51 -2.69
C LYS A 47 9.58 -13.68 -3.47
N ALA A 48 8.35 -14.04 -3.14
CA ALA A 48 7.65 -15.16 -3.77
C ALA A 48 6.98 -14.78 -5.11
N SER A 49 6.85 -13.49 -5.43
CA SER A 49 6.17 -13.03 -6.64
C SER A 49 6.72 -11.67 -7.07
N GLU A 50 7.52 -11.68 -8.13
CA GLU A 50 8.05 -10.47 -8.76
C GLU A 50 6.93 -9.52 -9.20
N ARG A 51 5.81 -10.06 -9.72
CA ARG A 51 4.62 -9.25 -10.03
C ARG A 51 4.12 -8.48 -8.81
N PHE A 52 4.03 -9.12 -7.64
CA PHE A 52 3.60 -8.43 -6.42
C PHE A 52 4.64 -7.41 -5.94
N ASP A 53 5.93 -7.70 -6.12
CA ASP A 53 7.01 -6.75 -5.86
C ASP A 53 6.84 -5.47 -6.68
N GLN A 54 6.61 -5.62 -7.98
CA GLN A 54 6.41 -4.49 -8.89
C GLN A 54 5.15 -3.68 -8.54
N GLU A 55 4.06 -4.34 -8.18
CA GLU A 55 2.82 -3.68 -7.75
C GLU A 55 3.04 -2.86 -6.46
N VAL A 56 3.86 -3.36 -5.53
CA VAL A 56 4.22 -2.63 -4.30
C VAL A 56 5.02 -1.39 -4.64
N GLU A 57 6.02 -1.49 -5.51
CA GLU A 57 6.81 -0.34 -5.96
C GLU A 57 5.95 0.69 -6.69
N ASN A 58 5.07 0.24 -7.58
CA ASN A 58 4.15 1.11 -8.29
C ASN A 58 3.20 1.82 -7.32
N SER A 59 2.64 1.11 -6.35
CA SER A 59 1.74 1.69 -5.35
C SER A 59 2.44 2.73 -4.47
N ILE A 60 3.73 2.54 -4.17
CA ILE A 60 4.54 3.55 -3.46
C ILE A 60 4.70 4.80 -4.33
N ARG A 61 5.05 4.64 -5.62
CA ARG A 61 5.18 5.77 -6.56
C ARG A 61 3.88 6.54 -6.71
N GLU A 62 2.77 5.83 -6.93
CA GLU A 62 1.42 6.42 -7.00
C GLU A 62 1.09 7.19 -5.70
N GLY A 63 1.41 6.60 -4.54
CA GLY A 63 1.18 7.25 -3.25
C GLY A 63 2.03 8.50 -3.02
N HIS A 64 3.26 8.53 -3.53
CA HIS A 64 4.10 9.73 -3.49
C HIS A 64 3.50 10.85 -4.35
N THR A 65 3.01 10.53 -5.55
CA THR A 65 2.31 11.51 -6.40
C THR A 65 1.08 12.06 -5.69
N LEU A 66 0.22 11.19 -5.15
CA LEU A 66 -0.97 11.62 -4.41
C LEU A 66 -0.64 12.54 -3.22
N VAL A 67 0.39 12.21 -2.45
CA VAL A 67 0.84 13.05 -1.32
C VAL A 67 1.39 14.39 -1.82
N SER A 68 2.07 14.42 -2.97
CA SER A 68 2.53 15.66 -3.61
C SER A 68 1.35 16.54 -4.01
N ASP A 69 0.36 16.00 -4.72
CA ASP A 69 -0.85 16.73 -5.11
C ASP A 69 -1.59 17.31 -3.89
N ILE A 70 -1.70 16.52 -2.81
CA ILE A 70 -2.30 16.96 -1.55
C ILE A 70 -1.47 18.09 -0.92
N ALA A 71 -0.14 17.95 -0.89
CA ALA A 71 0.75 18.97 -0.35
C ALA A 71 0.66 20.27 -1.15
N GLU A 72 0.67 20.19 -2.49
CA GLU A 72 0.49 21.33 -3.38
C GLU A 72 -0.86 22.01 -3.12
N SER A 73 -1.96 21.25 -3.08
CA SER A 73 -3.30 21.77 -2.77
C SER A 73 -3.37 22.48 -1.41
N HIS A 74 -2.74 21.92 -0.38
CA HIS A 74 -2.67 22.55 0.94
C HIS A 74 -1.81 23.82 0.93
N VAL A 75 -0.66 23.83 0.24
CA VAL A 75 0.18 25.03 0.08
C VAL A 75 -0.65 26.14 -0.54
N PHE A 76 -1.37 25.89 -1.65
CA PHE A 76 -2.27 26.86 -2.28
C PHE A 76 -3.36 27.39 -1.34
N SER A 77 -3.89 26.54 -0.45
CA SER A 77 -4.87 26.97 0.55
C SER A 77 -4.30 27.93 1.62
N TYR A 78 -3.00 27.89 1.89
CA TYR A 78 -2.37 28.79 2.86
C TYR A 78 -1.91 30.12 2.24
N ILE A 79 -1.56 30.15 0.95
CA ILE A 79 -1.21 31.41 0.25
C ILE A 79 -2.42 32.23 -0.20
N GLY A 80 -3.64 31.70 -0.14
CA GLY A 80 -4.88 32.42 -0.43
C GLY A 80 -5.50 33.20 0.74
N GLN A 81 -4.88 33.19 1.91
CA GLN A 81 -5.23 34.07 3.04
C GLN A 81 -4.24 35.23 3.10
N GLY A 82 -4.34 36.15 2.15
CA GLY A 82 -3.58 37.38 2.06
C GLY A 82 -4.39 38.46 1.39
#